data_AF-A0A4D9F8N3-F1
#
_entry.id   AF-A0A4D9F8N3-F1
#
_cell.length_a   1.000
_cell.length_b   1.000
_cell.length_c   1.000
_cell.angle_alpha   90.00
_cell.angle_beta   90.00
_cell.angle_gamma   90.00
#
_symmetry.space_group_name_H-M   'P 1'
#
loop_
_entity.id
_entity.type
_entity.pdbx_description
1 polymer ?
#
loop_
_entity_poly.entity_id
_entity_poly.type
_entity_poly.pdbx_seq_one_letter_code
_entity_poly.pdbx_strand_id
1 'polypeptide(L)'
;MDRRCYHAGGPLHLGEIEDINGQPCIICPWHKYKITLATGEGLYQAINPAEPSATPKWRSKGIKQKTHKVTVDSGSVYVTPSDLSISCDSDYYADKYKKTGSSDMKK
;
A
#
# COMPACT_ATOMS: atom_id res chain seq x y z
N MET A 1 3.52 -5.08 -4.47
CA MET A 1 3.77 -4.03 -3.45
C MET A 1 4.10 -4.71 -2.13
N ASP A 2 4.67 -3.98 -1.18
CA ASP A 2 4.86 -4.47 0.18
C ASP A 2 3.52 -4.92 0.79
N ARG A 3 3.54 -6.05 1.50
CA ARG A 3 2.34 -6.68 2.09
C ARG A 3 1.81 -5.93 3.32
N ARG A 4 2.66 -5.18 4.01
CA ARG A 4 2.33 -4.49 5.28
C ARG A 4 2.06 -3.02 5.00
N CYS A 5 0.91 -2.52 5.42
CA CYS A 5 0.49 -1.14 5.18
C CYS A 5 1.46 -0.14 5.83
N TYR A 6 1.88 0.87 5.07
CA TYR A 6 2.78 1.93 5.54
C TYR A 6 2.30 2.71 6.76
N HIS A 7 0.98 2.74 7.02
CA HIS A 7 0.44 3.50 8.15
C HIS A 7 0.80 2.87 9.50
N ALA A 8 0.55 1.56 9.63
CA ALA A 8 0.62 0.87 10.93
C ALA A 8 0.98 -0.63 10.81
N GLY A 9 1.41 -1.11 9.65
CA GLY A 9 1.75 -2.54 9.43
C GLY A 9 0.55 -3.45 9.15
N GLY A 10 -0.60 -2.88 8.81
CA GLY A 10 -1.83 -3.65 8.54
C GLY A 10 -1.68 -4.67 7.39
N PRO A 11 -2.42 -5.80 7.43
CA PRO A 11 -2.30 -6.89 6.47
C PRO A 11 -3.00 -6.53 5.15
N LEU A 12 -2.30 -5.90 4.20
CA LEU A 12 -2.92 -5.43 2.96
C LEU A 12 -3.50 -6.56 2.11
N HIS A 13 -2.92 -7.76 2.13
CA HIS A 13 -3.49 -8.94 1.44
C HIS A 13 -4.88 -9.38 1.92
N LEU A 14 -5.40 -8.84 3.03
CA LEU A 14 -6.77 -9.04 3.52
C LEU A 14 -7.65 -7.80 3.29
N GLY A 15 -7.14 -6.81 2.54
CA GLY A 15 -7.87 -5.60 2.19
C GLY A 15 -8.69 -5.80 0.92
N GLU A 16 -9.78 -5.06 0.85
CA GLU A 16 -10.62 -5.00 -0.35
C GLU A 16 -9.96 -4.13 -1.43
N ILE A 17 -10.34 -4.35 -2.68
CA ILE A 17 -9.96 -3.50 -3.81
C ILE A 17 -11.19 -2.69 -4.24
N GLU A 18 -11.04 -1.38 -4.30
CA GLU A 18 -12.09 -0.45 -4.72
C GLU A 18 -11.53 0.57 -5.73
N ASP A 19 -12.37 1.04 -6.65
CA ASP A 19 -12.04 2.15 -7.54
C ASP A 19 -12.24 3.49 -6.84
N ILE A 20 -11.15 4.19 -6.58
CA ILE A 20 -11.14 5.49 -5.89
C ILE A 20 -10.59 6.54 -6.85
N ASN A 21 -11.39 7.57 -7.15
CA ASN A 21 -11.00 8.63 -8.08
C ASN A 21 -10.56 8.10 -9.46
N GLY A 22 -11.21 7.03 -9.94
CA GLY A 22 -10.87 6.36 -11.19
C GLY A 22 -9.60 5.50 -11.14
N GLN A 23 -9.07 5.20 -9.95
CA GLN A 23 -7.88 4.39 -9.76
C GLN A 23 -8.16 3.20 -8.84
N PRO A 24 -7.80 1.97 -9.24
CA PRO A 24 -7.86 0.81 -8.37
C PRO A 24 -6.97 1.01 -7.15
N CYS A 25 -7.57 0.90 -5.96
CA CYS A 25 -6.90 1.07 -4.69
C CYS A 25 -7.14 -0.14 -3.79
N ILE A 26 -6.11 -0.56 -3.07
CA ILE A 26 -6.29 -1.48 -1.94
C ILE A 26 -6.66 -0.69 -0.68
N ILE A 27 -7.67 -1.17 0.04
CA ILE A 27 -8.19 -0.57 1.26
C ILE A 27 -7.64 -1.34 2.46
N CYS A 28 -6.77 -0.70 3.24
CA CYS A 28 -6.21 -1.33 4.43
C CYS A 28 -7.34 -1.74 5.40
N PRO A 29 -7.41 -3.01 5.84
CA PRO A 29 -8.53 -3.48 6.65
C PRO A 29 -8.58 -2.81 8.03
N TRP A 30 -7.43 -2.40 8.59
CA TRP A 30 -7.33 -1.80 9.92
C TRP A 30 -7.85 -0.35 9.98
N HIS A 31 -7.38 0.51 9.07
CA HIS A 31 -7.63 1.96 9.17
C HIS A 31 -8.21 2.59 7.90
N LYS A 32 -8.59 1.75 6.91
CA LYS A 32 -9.23 2.17 5.65
C LYS A 32 -8.42 3.16 4.80
N TYR A 33 -7.10 3.18 5.00
CA TYR A 33 -6.17 3.88 4.13
C TYR A 33 -6.25 3.30 2.71
N LYS A 34 -6.35 4.19 1.74
CA LYS A 34 -6.49 3.88 0.31
C LYS A 34 -5.12 4.02 -0.35
N ILE A 35 -4.67 2.95 -0.99
CA ILE A 35 -3.34 2.89 -1.62
C ILE A 35 -3.51 2.47 -3.06
N THR A 36 -3.05 3.29 -4.01
CA THR A 36 -3.16 2.96 -5.45
C THR A 36 -2.38 1.68 -5.77
N LEU A 37 -2.98 0.78 -6.55
CA LEU A 37 -2.32 -0.47 -6.96
C LEU A 37 -1.14 -0.22 -7.91
N ALA A 38 -1.26 0.80 -8.77
CA ALA A 38 -0.26 1.12 -9.79
C ALA A 38 1.00 1.79 -9.21
N THR A 39 0.83 2.79 -8.34
CA THR A 39 1.94 3.66 -7.89
C THR A 39 2.26 3.53 -6.41
N GLY A 40 1.35 2.97 -5.60
CA GLY A 40 1.52 2.89 -4.14
C GLY A 40 1.27 4.22 -3.43
N GLU A 41 0.56 5.15 -4.07
CA GLU A 41 0.22 6.45 -3.51
C GLU A 41 -0.88 6.34 -2.45
N GLY A 42 -0.71 7.05 -1.34
CA GLY A 42 -1.73 7.14 -0.30
C GLY A 42 -2.77 8.21 -0.62
N LEU A 43 -4.01 7.81 -0.93
CA LEU A 43 -5.08 8.76 -1.26
C LEU A 43 -5.87 9.21 -0.03
N TYR A 44 -6.31 10.47 -0.04
CA TYR A 44 -7.22 11.03 0.96
C TYR A 44 -8.17 12.05 0.34
N GLN A 45 -9.31 12.28 1.00
CA GLN A 45 -10.21 13.38 0.66
C GLN A 45 -9.81 14.61 1.48
N ALA A 46 -9.43 15.67 0.79
CA ALA A 46 -9.20 16.97 1.40
C ALA A 46 -10.56 17.66 1.62
N ILE A 47 -10.80 18.05 2.88
CA ILE A 47 -11.98 18.80 3.32
C ILE A 47 -11.49 20.18 3.75
N ASN A 48 -12.12 21.24 3.26
CA ASN A 48 -11.88 22.59 3.74
C ASN A 48 -12.78 22.84 4.97
N PRO A 49 -12.23 23.01 6.19
CA PRO A 49 -13.06 23.26 7.37
C PRO A 49 -13.83 24.58 7.30
N ALA A 50 -13.35 25.56 6.53
CA ALA A 50 -14.05 26.83 6.31
C ALA A 50 -15.26 26.68 5.35
N GLU A 51 -15.30 25.60 4.56
CA GLU A 51 -16.39 25.32 3.61
C GLU A 51 -16.82 23.84 3.71
N PRO A 52 -17.46 23.40 4.82
CA PRO A 52 -17.74 21.99 5.05
C PRO A 52 -18.71 21.35 4.05
N SER A 53 -19.54 22.17 3.40
CA SER A 53 -20.49 21.72 2.38
C SER A 53 -19.86 21.51 1.01
N ALA A 54 -18.60 21.91 0.82
CA ALA A 54 -17.90 21.70 -0.44
C ALA A 54 -17.63 20.21 -0.66
N THR A 55 -17.84 19.74 -1.90
CA THR A 55 -17.55 18.35 -2.26
C THR A 55 -16.07 18.02 -1.99
N PRO A 56 -15.75 17.02 -1.16
CA PRO A 56 -14.38 16.67 -0.84
C PRO A 56 -13.60 16.28 -2.10
N LYS A 57 -12.36 16.78 -2.21
CA LYS A 57 -11.50 16.50 -3.37
C LYS A 57 -10.46 15.44 -3.02
N TRP A 58 -10.29 14.46 -3.89
CA TRP A 58 -9.20 13.50 -3.77
C TRP A 58 -7.84 14.18 -3.95
N ARG A 59 -6.88 13.75 -3.12
CA ARG A 59 -5.49 14.19 -3.09
C ARG A 59 -4.59 13.01 -2.78
N SER A 60 -3.31 13.14 -3.15
CA SER A 60 -2.27 12.15 -2.90
C SER A 60 -1.33 12.63 -1.79
N LYS A 61 -0.89 11.70 -0.94
CA LYS A 61 0.21 11.87 0.02
C LYS A 61 1.57 11.55 -0.61
N GLY A 62 1.64 11.37 -1.93
CA GLY A 62 2.78 10.81 -2.64
C GLY A 62 2.87 9.29 -2.50
N ILE A 63 3.95 8.71 -3.03
CA ILE A 63 4.23 7.27 -2.93
C ILE A 63 4.50 6.94 -1.46
N LYS A 64 3.68 6.05 -0.90
CA LYS A 64 3.72 5.64 0.51
C LYS A 64 3.90 4.14 0.69
N GLN A 65 3.53 3.35 -0.32
CA GLN A 65 3.66 1.91 -0.34
C GLN A 65 4.60 1.50 -1.48
N LYS A 66 5.70 0.80 -1.19
CA LYS A 66 6.64 0.38 -2.23
C LYS A 66 5.96 -0.63 -3.16
N THR A 67 5.84 -0.29 -4.45
CA THR A 67 5.39 -1.21 -5.49
C THR A 67 6.57 -2.04 -6.01
N HIS A 68 6.27 -3.19 -6.61
CA HIS A 68 7.27 -4.09 -7.22
C HIS A 68 6.81 -4.43 -8.62
N LYS A 69 7.77 -4.64 -9.53
CA LYS A 69 7.44 -4.99 -10.90
C LYS A 69 6.91 -6.42 -10.93
N VAL A 70 5.77 -6.62 -11.60
CA VAL A 70 5.18 -7.93 -11.85
C VAL A 70 5.25 -8.22 -13.34
N THR A 71 5.59 -9.44 -13.71
CA THR A 71 5.56 -9.93 -15.09
C THR A 71 4.81 -11.25 -15.12
N VAL A 72 3.88 -11.39 -16.05
CA VAL A 72 3.11 -12.62 -16.24
C VAL A 72 3.58 -13.25 -17.53
N ASP A 73 4.05 -14.49 -17.45
CA ASP A 73 4.49 -15.25 -18.62
C ASP A 73 4.08 -16.72 -18.45
N SER A 74 3.48 -17.29 -19.50
CA SER A 74 3.11 -18.71 -19.55
C SER A 74 2.33 -19.21 -18.31
N GLY A 75 1.38 -18.40 -17.81
CA GLY A 75 0.57 -18.72 -16.61
C GLY A 75 1.30 -18.57 -15.27
N SER A 76 2.57 -18.19 -15.28
CA SER A 76 3.39 -17.93 -14.09
C SER A 76 3.46 -16.44 -13.80
N VAL A 77 3.58 -16.09 -12.51
CA VAL A 77 3.70 -14.70 -12.03
C VAL A 77 5.08 -14.51 -11.43
N TYR A 78 5.86 -13.60 -12.01
CA TYR A 78 7.20 -13.23 -11.56
C TYR A 78 7.17 -11.86 -10.90
N VAL A 79 7.78 -11.73 -9.73
CA VAL A 79 7.92 -10.46 -9.01
C VAL A 79 9.38 -10.07 -8.96
N THR A 80 9.72 -8.91 -9.52
CA THR A 80 11.05 -8.30 -9.39
C THR A 80 10.99 -7.25 -8.27
N PRO A 81 11.72 -7.43 -7.15
CA PRO A 81 11.81 -6.42 -6.11
C PRO A 81 12.28 -5.09 -6.68
N SER A 82 11.63 -3.99 -6.25
CA SER A 82 12.04 -2.65 -6.67
C SER A 82 13.30 -2.20 -5.98
N ASP A 83 13.93 -1.16 -6.53
CA ASP A 83 15.11 -0.54 -5.96
C ASP A 83 14.88 -0.14 -4.48
N LEU A 84 15.76 -0.66 -3.62
CA LEU A 84 15.75 -0.41 -2.17
C LEU A 84 16.52 0.86 -1.81
N SER A 85 17.23 1.48 -2.76
CA SER A 85 17.88 2.78 -2.55
C SER A 85 16.88 3.93 -2.37
N ILE A 86 15.67 3.77 -2.92
CA ILE A 86 14.58 4.75 -2.81
C ILE A 86 13.75 4.42 -1.57
N SER A 87 13.88 5.24 -0.52
CA SER A 87 13.13 5.10 0.72
C SER A 87 11.62 5.24 0.50
N CYS A 88 10.84 4.40 1.17
CA CYS A 88 9.39 4.46 1.20
C CYS A 88 8.87 4.18 2.63
N ASP A 89 7.78 4.81 3.04
CA ASP A 89 7.22 4.65 4.40
C ASP A 89 6.92 3.17 4.76
N SER A 90 6.59 2.33 3.77
CA SER A 90 6.34 0.90 3.98
C SER A 90 7.60 0.08 4.34
N ASP A 91 8.80 0.59 4.05
CA ASP A 91 10.07 -0.14 4.23
C ASP A 91 10.28 -0.54 5.70
N TYR A 92 9.92 0.35 6.63
CA TYR A 92 9.96 0.08 8.07
C TYR A 92 9.18 -1.19 8.44
N TYR A 93 7.99 -1.37 7.89
CA TYR A 93 7.16 -2.55 8.16
C TYR A 93 7.58 -3.77 7.32
N ALA A 94 8.16 -3.57 6.14
CA ALA A 94 8.77 -4.68 5.40
C ALA A 94 9.90 -5.30 6.23
N ASP A 95 10.77 -4.48 6.83
CA ASP A 95 11.93 -4.95 7.59
C ASP A 95 11.59 -5.44 9.00
N LYS A 96 10.67 -4.76 9.69
CA LYS A 96 10.23 -5.17 11.04
C LYS A 96 9.76 -6.63 11.08
N TYR A 97 9.05 -7.07 10.04
CA TYR A 97 8.49 -8.42 9.97
C TYR A 97 9.37 -9.43 9.21
N LYS A 98 10.50 -9.02 8.61
CA LYS A 98 11.53 -9.97 8.12
C LYS A 98 12.19 -10.72 9.29
N LYS A 99 12.39 -10.05 10.43
CA LYS A 99 13.09 -10.60 11.60
C LYS A 99 12.29 -11.66 12.36
N THR A 100 10.98 -11.73 12.16
CA THR A 100 10.11 -12.71 12.83
C THR A 100 9.95 -14.03 12.08
N GLY A 101 10.47 -14.14 10.84
CA GLY A 101 10.32 -15.34 10.01
C GLY A 101 11.35 -16.46 10.22
N SER A 102 12.33 -16.27 11.13
CA SER A 102 13.42 -17.25 11.33
C SER A 102 13.24 -18.18 12.53
N SER A 103 12.19 -18.04 13.35
CA SER A 103 12.00 -18.85 14.57
C SER A 103 10.85 -19.87 14.53
N ASP A 104 9.98 -19.84 13.52
CA ASP A 104 8.77 -20.69 13.50
C ASP A 104 8.91 -21.97 12.65
N MET A 105 10.11 -22.56 12.66
CA MET A 105 10.32 -23.93 12.15
C MET A 105 11.03 -24.78 13.21
N LYS A 106 10.44 -24.81 14.41
CA LYS A 106 10.67 -25.86 15.41
C LYS A 106 9.38 -26.15 16.17
N LYS A 107 8.62 -27.12 15.67
CA LYS A 107 8.19 -28.31 16.40
C LYS A 107 7.48 -29.27 15.47
#